data_AF-A0AAE1GDL3-F1
#
_entry.id   AF-A0AAE1GDL3-F1
#
_cell.length_a   1.000
_cell.length_b   1.000
_cell.length_c   1.000
_cell.angle_alpha   90.00
_cell.angle_beta   90.00
_cell.angle_gamma   90.00
#
_symmetry.space_group_name_H-M   'P 1'
#
loop_
_entity.id
_entity.type
_entity.pdbx_description
1 polymer ?
#
loop_
_entity_poly.entity_id
_entity_poly.type
_entity_poly.pdbx_seq_one_letter_code
_entity_poly.pdbx_strand_id
1 'polypeptide(L)'
;MKSLLILLLAIALTRSQDEPECKCRSYVHVAEGELDVLDFPSNMASSCSAGFECAGFCGGEWTLLTNDGDLNHIMLDGITVGQHMCTKAASSGYNEISSENPPSTSPSTLQLLPPHPSPPNSLRLSG
;
A
#
# COMPACT_ATOMS: atom_id res chain seq x y z
N MET A 1 25.90 37.96 21.32
CA MET A 1 25.86 36.50 21.53
C MET A 1 24.45 35.91 21.41
N LYS A 2 23.39 36.55 21.92
CA LYS A 2 22.00 36.05 21.81
C LYS A 2 21.46 35.99 20.36
N SER A 3 21.80 36.94 19.50
CA SER A 3 21.31 36.95 18.11
C SER A 3 21.88 35.84 17.23
N LEU A 4 23.08 35.32 17.55
CA LEU A 4 23.69 34.21 16.80
C LEU A 4 22.95 32.88 17.05
N LEU A 5 22.47 32.69 18.28
CA LEU A 5 21.71 31.51 18.70
C LEU A 5 20.35 31.42 17.98
N ILE A 6 19.68 32.55 17.76
CA ILE A 6 18.38 32.60 17.07
C ILE A 6 18.55 32.23 15.59
N LEU A 7 19.62 32.69 14.95
CA LEU A 7 19.91 32.37 13.55
C LEU A 7 20.22 30.87 13.36
N LEU A 8 20.98 30.27 14.28
CA LEU A 8 21.29 28.83 14.23
C LEU A 8 20.05 27.95 14.46
N LEU A 9 19.13 28.38 15.34
CA LEU A 9 17.85 27.68 15.56
C LEU A 9 16.94 27.73 14.32
N ALA A 10 16.91 28.86 13.61
CA ALA A 10 16.08 29.01 12.41
C ALA A 10 16.54 28.11 11.25
N ILE A 11 17.85 27.86 11.11
CA ILE A 11 18.41 27.01 10.05
C ILE A 11 18.19 25.51 10.34
N ALA A 12 18.03 25.12 11.60
CA ALA A 12 17.73 23.73 11.97
C ALA A 12 16.30 23.30 11.57
N LEU A 13 15.35 24.24 11.54
CA LEU A 13 13.93 23.97 11.26
C LEU A 13 13.62 23.71 9.78
N THR A 14 14.52 24.07 8.86
CA THR A 14 14.29 23.89 7.41
C THR A 14 14.74 22.52 6.88
N ARG A 15 15.34 21.65 7.71
CA ARG A 15 15.94 20.39 7.27
C ARG A 15 15.16 19.10 7.55
N SER A 16 13.91 19.17 8.04
CA SER A 16 13.09 17.96 8.28
C SER A 16 11.85 17.85 7.37
N GLN A 17 11.80 18.59 6.27
CA GLN A 17 10.81 18.33 5.24
C GLN A 17 11.33 17.15 4.42
N ASP A 18 11.02 15.92 4.85
CA ASP A 18 11.18 14.73 4.02
C ASP A 18 10.50 15.01 2.67
N GLU A 19 11.20 14.74 1.58
CA GLU A 19 10.63 14.88 0.24
C GLU A 19 9.43 13.92 0.15
N PRO A 20 8.25 14.39 -0.31
CA PRO A 20 7.06 13.58 -0.30
C PRO A 20 7.24 12.40 -1.25
N GLU A 21 6.91 11.19 -0.79
CA GLU A 21 7.11 9.94 -1.52
C GLU A 21 5.77 9.23 -1.73
N CYS A 22 5.52 8.77 -2.95
CA CYS A 22 4.44 7.85 -3.28
C CYS A 22 4.86 6.42 -2.92
N LYS A 23 4.34 5.89 -1.81
CA LYS A 23 4.53 4.48 -1.41
C LYS A 23 3.31 3.66 -1.81
N CYS A 24 3.52 2.76 -2.76
CA CYS A 24 2.48 1.94 -3.35
C CYS A 24 2.49 0.54 -2.73
N ARG A 25 1.33 0.08 -2.23
CA ARG A 25 1.14 -1.24 -1.60
C ARG A 25 -0.24 -1.78 -1.94
N SER A 26 -0.39 -3.11 -1.93
CA SER A 26 -1.68 -3.77 -1.99
C SER A 26 -1.96 -4.52 -0.70
N TYR A 27 -3.25 -4.58 -0.36
CA TYR A 27 -3.75 -5.09 0.90
C TYR A 27 -4.85 -6.11 0.64
N VAL A 28 -4.95 -7.10 1.52
CA VAL A 28 -6.14 -7.94 1.64
C VAL A 28 -6.84 -7.64 2.96
N HIS A 29 -8.17 -7.63 2.92
CA HIS A 29 -8.97 -7.52 4.14
C HIS A 29 -9.08 -8.87 4.83
N VAL A 30 -8.77 -8.90 6.12
CA VAL A 30 -8.91 -10.04 7.02
C VAL A 30 -9.74 -9.62 8.24
N ALA A 31 -10.12 -10.57 9.11
CA ALA A 31 -10.95 -10.28 10.27
C ALA A 31 -10.28 -9.28 11.23
N GLU A 32 -8.95 -9.30 11.29
CA GLU A 32 -8.11 -8.49 12.16
C GLU A 32 -7.75 -7.12 11.57
N GLY A 33 -8.11 -6.85 10.31
CA GLY A 33 -7.81 -5.58 9.62
C GLY A 33 -7.34 -5.75 8.18
N GLU A 34 -6.30 -5.01 7.81
CA GLU A 34 -5.68 -5.05 6.50
C GLU A 34 -4.28 -5.68 6.60
N LEU A 35 -3.94 -6.50 5.60
CA LEU A 35 -2.67 -7.17 5.52
C LEU A 35 -1.97 -6.77 4.22
N ASP A 36 -0.78 -6.18 4.33
CA ASP A 36 0.09 -5.85 3.20
C ASP A 36 0.54 -7.15 2.52
N VAL A 37 0.19 -7.33 1.25
CA VAL A 37 0.51 -8.55 0.49
C VAL A 37 1.37 -8.31 -0.74
N LEU A 38 1.55 -7.06 -1.16
CA LEU A 38 2.48 -6.74 -2.24
C LEU A 38 3.03 -5.33 -2.07
N ASP A 39 4.34 -5.18 -2.16
CA ASP A 39 5.00 -3.87 -2.27
C ASP A 39 5.27 -3.56 -3.74
N PHE A 40 5.13 -2.29 -4.11
CA PHE A 40 5.45 -1.78 -5.42
C PHE A 40 6.61 -0.78 -5.31
N PRO A 41 7.31 -0.48 -6.42
CA PRO A 41 8.27 0.61 -6.45
C PRO A 41 7.66 1.92 -5.94
N SER A 42 8.47 2.71 -5.24
CA SER A 42 8.09 4.08 -4.84
C SER A 42 8.56 5.10 -5.88
N ASN A 43 7.93 6.28 -5.86
CA ASN A 43 8.40 7.44 -6.62
C ASN A 43 8.34 8.71 -5.77
N MET A 44 9.21 9.68 -6.07
CA MET A 44 9.12 11.02 -5.48
C MET A 44 7.86 11.71 -6.01
N ALA A 45 7.10 12.30 -5.09
CA ALA A 45 5.94 13.11 -5.40
C ALA A 45 6.34 14.58 -5.54
N SER A 46 5.59 15.33 -6.34
CA SER A 46 5.81 16.78 -6.47
C SER A 46 5.48 17.56 -5.19
N SER A 47 4.58 17.04 -4.34
CA SER A 47 4.16 17.65 -3.08
C SER A 47 3.40 16.64 -2.20
N CYS A 48 3.21 16.94 -0.91
CA CYS A 48 2.34 16.14 -0.03
C CYS A 48 0.87 16.11 -0.47
N SER A 49 0.46 17.02 -1.35
CA SER A 49 -0.90 17.11 -1.90
C SER A 49 -1.05 16.38 -3.24
N ALA A 50 0.02 15.76 -3.75
CA ALA A 50 0.05 15.09 -5.06
C ALA A 50 -0.61 13.71 -5.05
N GLY A 51 -1.73 13.55 -4.35
CA GLY A 51 -2.43 12.27 -4.22
C GLY A 51 -2.86 11.66 -5.56
N PHE A 52 -3.26 12.51 -6.53
CA PHE A 52 -3.64 12.03 -7.88
C PHE A 52 -2.43 11.53 -8.68
N GLU A 53 -1.29 12.19 -8.54
CA GLU A 53 -0.02 11.75 -9.15
C GLU A 53 0.38 10.38 -8.59
N CYS A 54 0.36 10.24 -7.27
CA CYS A 54 0.64 8.97 -6.62
C CYS A 54 -0.36 7.87 -7.02
N ALA A 55 -1.65 8.18 -7.11
CA ALA A 55 -2.65 7.21 -7.55
C ALA A 55 -2.40 6.73 -8.98
N GLY A 56 -2.06 7.64 -9.89
CA GLY A 56 -1.69 7.30 -11.28
C GLY A 56 -0.43 6.44 -11.34
N PHE A 57 0.60 6.80 -10.57
CA PHE A 57 1.83 6.02 -10.47
C PHE A 57 1.59 4.62 -9.90
N CYS A 58 0.91 4.49 -8.76
CA CYS A 58 0.59 3.19 -8.16
C CYS A 58 -0.29 2.32 -9.06
N GLY A 59 -1.23 2.93 -9.80
CA GLY A 59 -2.05 2.23 -10.78
C GLY A 59 -1.22 1.67 -11.93
N GLY A 60 -0.24 2.43 -12.43
CA GLY A 60 0.70 1.96 -13.44
C GLY A 60 1.54 0.79 -12.96
N GLU A 61 2.10 0.89 -11.75
CA GLU A 61 2.88 -0.19 -11.14
C GLU A 61 2.03 -1.44 -10.88
N TRP A 62 0.77 -1.28 -10.48
CA TRP A 62 -0.19 -2.39 -10.35
C TRP A 62 -0.35 -3.12 -11.68
N THR A 63 -0.69 -2.41 -12.75
CA THR A 63 -0.86 -3.01 -14.08
C THR A 63 0.42 -3.69 -14.54
N LEU A 64 1.58 -3.07 -14.34
CA LEU A 64 2.87 -3.60 -14.78
C LEU A 64 3.28 -4.88 -14.03
N LEU A 65 3.18 -4.89 -12.71
CA LEU A 65 3.68 -6.00 -11.88
C LEU A 65 2.68 -7.14 -11.76
N THR A 66 1.38 -6.86 -11.93
CA THR A 66 0.33 -7.86 -11.71
C THR A 66 -0.46 -8.21 -12.95
N ASN A 67 -0.19 -7.57 -14.09
CA ASN A 67 -1.01 -7.69 -15.30
C ASN A 67 -2.50 -7.45 -14.99
N ASP A 68 -2.78 -6.28 -14.43
CA ASP A 68 -4.11 -5.85 -13.97
C ASP A 68 -4.76 -6.75 -12.90
N GLY A 69 -3.94 -7.32 -12.01
CA GLY A 69 -4.41 -8.11 -10.87
C GLY A 69 -4.57 -9.60 -11.17
N ASP A 70 -3.99 -10.11 -12.26
CA ASP A 70 -3.95 -11.54 -12.53
C ASP A 70 -3.04 -12.24 -11.54
N LEU A 71 -3.64 -12.96 -10.59
CA LEU A 71 -2.92 -13.72 -9.57
C LEU A 71 -2.04 -14.85 -10.14
N ASN A 72 -2.24 -15.24 -11.41
CA ASN A 72 -1.43 -16.23 -12.10
C ASN A 72 -0.34 -15.60 -12.97
N HIS A 73 -0.28 -14.27 -13.07
CA HIS A 73 0.79 -13.58 -13.78
C HIS A 73 2.13 -13.90 -13.14
N ILE A 74 3.11 -14.27 -13.97
CA ILE A 74 4.47 -14.59 -13.54
C ILE A 74 5.26 -13.30 -13.42
N MET A 75 5.68 -12.98 -12.20
CA MET A 75 6.51 -11.82 -11.89
C MET A 75 7.97 -12.03 -12.35
N LEU A 76 8.80 -10.98 -12.25
CA LEU A 76 10.20 -11.00 -12.67
C LEU A 76 11.06 -12.04 -11.93
N ASP A 77 10.68 -12.40 -10.70
CA ASP A 77 11.32 -13.42 -9.87
C ASP A 77 10.87 -14.85 -10.21
N GLY A 78 9.94 -15.01 -11.17
CA GLY A 78 9.51 -16.30 -11.70
C GLY A 78 8.40 -16.99 -10.90
N ILE A 79 7.86 -16.35 -9.86
CA ILE A 79 6.67 -16.84 -9.15
C ILE A 79 5.42 -16.08 -9.59
N THR A 80 4.24 -16.64 -9.32
CA THR A 80 3.00 -15.92 -9.60
C THR A 80 2.77 -14.80 -8.61
N VAL A 81 2.02 -13.76 -9.01
CA VAL A 81 1.54 -12.70 -8.11
C VAL A 81 0.86 -13.28 -6.87
N GLY A 82 -0.02 -14.28 -7.05
CA GLY A 82 -0.70 -14.95 -5.94
C GLY A 82 0.26 -15.67 -5.00
N GLN A 83 1.27 -16.35 -5.52
CA GLN A 83 2.30 -17.00 -4.70
C GLN A 83 3.08 -15.97 -3.88
N HIS A 84 3.44 -14.83 -4.48
CA HIS A 84 4.12 -13.75 -3.77
C HIS A 84 3.26 -13.21 -2.64
N MET A 85 1.98 -12.90 -2.93
CA MET A 85 1.01 -12.39 -1.95
C MET A 85 0.82 -13.36 -0.78
N CYS A 86 0.63 -14.65 -1.05
CA CYS A 86 0.50 -15.66 0.00
C CYS A 86 1.78 -15.80 0.84
N THR A 87 2.95 -15.75 0.21
CA THR A 87 4.24 -15.83 0.92
C THR A 87 4.40 -14.64 1.87
N LYS A 88 4.05 -13.44 1.42
CA LYS A 88 4.10 -12.24 2.25
C LYS A 88 3.07 -12.30 3.38
N ALA A 89 1.85 -12.73 3.11
CA ALA A 89 0.83 -12.93 4.13
C ALA A 89 1.28 -13.91 5.24
N ALA A 90 1.83 -15.07 4.84
CA ALA A 90 2.39 -16.05 5.78
C ALA A 90 3.54 -15.47 6.61
N SER A 91 4.42 -14.67 6.00
CA SER A 91 5.54 -14.02 6.70
C SER A 91 5.08 -13.00 7.75
N SER A 92 3.91 -12.40 7.56
CA SER A 92 3.26 -11.50 8.51
C SER A 92 2.51 -12.23 9.63
N GLY A 93 2.58 -13.57 9.68
CA GLY A 93 1.92 -14.41 10.68
C GLY A 93 0.50 -14.84 10.29
N TYR A 94 0.02 -14.49 9.10
CA TYR A 94 -1.26 -14.98 8.58
C TYR A 94 -1.06 -16.35 7.95
N ASN A 95 -1.13 -17.38 8.79
CA ASN A 95 -1.17 -18.77 8.36
C ASN A 95 -2.62 -19.23 8.48
N GLU A 96 -3.17 -19.97 7.51
CA GLU A 96 -4.55 -20.50 7.51
C GLU A 96 -4.83 -21.55 8.61
N ILE A 97 -4.24 -21.42 9.80
CA ILE A 97 -4.48 -22.26 10.99
C ILE A 97 -5.42 -21.54 11.99
N SER A 98 -6.24 -20.60 11.50
CA SER A 98 -7.44 -20.15 12.21
C SER A 98 -8.68 -20.72 11.53
N SER A 99 -8.69 -22.04 11.33
CA SER A 99 -9.89 -22.82 11.01
C SER A 99 -10.52 -23.31 12.31
N GLU A 100 -11.02 -22.38 13.13
CA GLU A 100 -12.12 -22.74 14.04
C GLU A 100 -13.38 -22.78 13.19
N ASN A 101 -13.73 -23.98 12.72
CA ASN A 101 -15.01 -24.39 12.13
C ASN A 101 -15.77 -23.34 11.31
N PRO A 102 -15.77 -23.38 9.96
CA PRO A 102 -16.67 -22.52 9.20
C PRO A 102 -18.13 -22.90 9.52
N PRO A 103 -19.01 -21.98 9.94
CA PRO A 103 -20.43 -22.22 9.78
C PRO A 103 -20.67 -22.38 8.27
N SER A 104 -21.16 -23.56 7.88
CA SER A 104 -21.51 -23.86 6.49
C SER A 104 -22.38 -22.74 5.95
N THR A 105 -22.08 -22.29 4.73
CA THR A 105 -22.68 -21.16 4.00
C THR A 105 -22.03 -19.79 4.22
N SER A 106 -20.84 -19.60 3.64
CA SER A 106 -20.55 -18.36 2.92
C SER A 106 -19.47 -18.64 1.89
N PRO A 107 -19.70 -18.40 0.58
CA PRO A 107 -18.62 -18.46 -0.39
C PRO A 107 -17.65 -17.32 -0.05
N SER A 108 -16.36 -17.63 0.08
CA SER A 108 -15.28 -16.65 0.04
C SER A 108 -15.29 -16.00 -1.34
N THR A 109 -16.23 -15.08 -1.50
CA THR A 109 -16.35 -14.25 -2.68
C THR A 109 -15.27 -13.21 -2.51
N LEU A 110 -14.24 -13.30 -3.34
CA LEU A 110 -13.36 -12.17 -3.61
C LEU A 110 -14.28 -11.08 -4.19
N GLN A 111 -14.83 -10.24 -3.31
CA GLN A 111 -15.70 -9.15 -3.73
C GLN A 111 -14.80 -8.13 -4.40
N LEU A 112 -14.66 -8.27 -5.72
CA LEU A 112 -14.48 -7.13 -6.60
C LEU A 112 -15.68 -6.22 -6.32
N LEU A 113 -15.48 -5.27 -5.40
CA LEU A 113 -16.42 -4.18 -5.21
C LEU A 113 -16.71 -3.61 -6.59
N PRO A 114 -17.98 -3.54 -7.04
CA PRO A 114 -18.30 -2.76 -8.24
C PRO A 114 -17.79 -1.33 -8.02
N PRO A 115 -17.47 -0.57 -9.09
CA PRO A 115 -17.03 0.80 -8.96
C PRO A 115 -18.18 1.63 -8.38
N HIS A 116 -18.26 1.71 -7.05
CA HIS A 116 -19.18 2.58 -6.35
C HIS A 116 -18.61 3.99 -6.43
N PRO A 117 -19.43 5.00 -6.75
CA PRO A 117 -18.98 6.38 -6.83
C PRO A 117 -18.51 6.83 -5.46
N SER A 118 -17.23 7.19 -5.36
CA SER A 118 -16.58 7.67 -4.15
C SER A 118 -17.32 8.90 -3.60
N PRO A 119 -17.72 8.94 -2.32
CA PRO A 119 -17.78 10.19 -1.58
C PRO A 119 -16.34 10.64 -1.24
N PRO A 120 -16.11 11.96 -1.10
CA PRO A 120 -14.77 12.51 -0.96
C PRO A 120 -14.21 12.13 0.41
N ASN A 121 -12.91 11.85 0.47
CA ASN A 121 -12.12 11.65 1.69
C ASN A 121 -12.25 10.27 2.35
N SER A 122 -11.49 9.30 1.85
CA SER A 122 -10.80 8.31 2.70
C SER A 122 -9.66 7.65 1.92
N LEU A 123 -8.68 8.47 1.50
CA LEU A 123 -7.31 7.99 1.30
C LEU A 123 -6.61 8.20 2.63
N ARG A 124 -6.42 7.11 3.39
CA ARG A 124 -5.66 7.18 4.64
C ARG A 124 -4.17 7.22 4.27
N LEU A 125 -3.63 8.43 4.11
CA LEU A 125 -2.21 8.67 4.16
C LEU A 125 -1.72 8.41 5.59
N SER A 126 -0.97 7.35 5.78
CA SER A 126 -0.14 7.19 6.98
C SER A 126 1.07 8.12 6.84
N GLY A 127 1.00 9.28 7.48
CA GLY A 127 2.15 10.12 7.83
C GLY A 127 2.73 9.75 9.20
#